data_AF-A0A3S0ZRF5-F1
#
_entry.id   AF-A0A3S0ZRF5-F1
#
_cell.length_a   1.000
_cell.length_b   1.000
_cell.length_c   1.000
_cell.angle_alpha   90.00
_cell.angle_beta   90.00
_cell.angle_gamma   90.00
#
_symmetry.space_group_name_H-M   'P 1'
#
loop_
_entity.id
_entity.type
_entity.pdbx_description
1 polymer ?
#
loop_
_entity_poly.entity_id
_entity_poly.type
_entity_poly.pdbx_seq_one_letter_code
_entity_poly.pdbx_strand_id
1 'polypeptide(L)'
;MLEEQQVTTLNDALRNISGVTQTAPSYFNQFATFTIRGFEVSDGAGNFTRNGLRYLQGGGKAANFANIERIEVLRGPAAAD
;
A
#
# COMPACT_ATOMS: atom_id res chain seq x y z
N MET A 1 6.51 8.28 13.85
CA MET A 1 5.15 8.35 13.25
C MET A 1 5.26 8.52 11.73
N LEU A 2 4.22 8.26 10.92
CA LEU A 2 4.30 8.44 9.46
C LEU A 2 4.68 9.89 9.06
N GLU A 3 4.26 10.85 9.88
CA GLU A 3 4.61 12.27 9.76
C GLU A 3 6.12 12.53 9.87
N GLU A 4 6.84 11.78 10.72
CA GLU A 4 8.29 11.92 10.89
C GLU A 4 9.09 11.40 9.67
N GLN A 5 8.45 10.60 8.82
CA GLN A 5 9.09 10.03 7.62
C GLN A 5 8.75 10.78 6.32
N GLN A 6 7.98 11.89 6.40
CA GLN A 6 7.46 12.62 5.23
C GLN A 6 6.77 11.69 4.21
N VAL A 7 6.08 10.67 4.70
CA VAL A 7 5.37 9.70 3.85
C VAL A 7 4.17 10.40 3.23
N THR A 8 4.21 10.57 1.91
CA THR A 8 3.10 11.17 1.14
C THR A 8 2.40 10.17 0.22
N THR A 9 3.00 9.00 0.03
CA THR A 9 2.49 7.92 -0.81
C THR A 9 2.62 6.54 -0.14
N LEU A 10 1.86 5.54 -0.60
CA LEU A 10 2.01 4.15 -0.12
C LEU A 10 3.41 3.60 -0.47
N ASN A 11 3.97 4.09 -1.57
CA ASN A 11 5.32 3.74 -2.02
C ASN A 11 6.37 4.22 -1.01
N ASP A 12 6.25 5.46 -0.51
CA ASP A 12 7.13 5.98 0.55
C ASP A 12 6.99 5.17 1.84
N ALA A 13 5.76 4.82 2.21
CA ALA A 13 5.46 4.09 3.44
C ALA A 13 6.08 2.69 3.47
N LEU A 14 6.12 2.02 2.31
CA LEU A 14 6.51 0.61 2.23
C LEU A 14 7.94 0.39 1.74
N ARG A 15 8.67 1.45 1.37
CA ARG A 15 10.03 1.37 0.76
C ARG A 15 11.05 0.56 1.56
N ASN A 16 10.89 0.46 2.88
CA ASN A 16 11.83 -0.22 3.78
C ASN A 16 11.27 -1.55 4.33
N ILE A 17 10.12 -2.02 3.86
CA ILE A 17 9.51 -3.24 4.36
C ILE A 17 10.09 -4.46 3.63
N SER A 18 10.80 -5.32 4.38
CA SER A 18 11.38 -6.54 3.82
C SER A 18 10.32 -7.46 3.21
N GLY A 19 10.60 -7.93 1.98
CA GLY A 19 9.72 -8.80 1.21
C GLY A 19 8.58 -8.07 0.48
N VAL A 20 8.61 -6.74 0.47
CA VAL A 20 7.75 -5.89 -0.37
C VAL A 20 8.62 -5.27 -1.46
N THR A 21 8.25 -5.50 -2.71
CA THR A 21 8.91 -4.90 -3.88
C THR A 21 7.92 -4.00 -4.58
N GLN A 22 8.24 -2.72 -4.76
CA GLN A 22 7.42 -1.83 -5.58
C GLN A 22 7.57 -2.20 -7.06
N THR A 23 6.45 -2.35 -7.75
CA THR A 23 6.41 -2.73 -9.18
C THR A 23 5.80 -1.64 -10.06
N ALA A 24 5.18 -0.62 -9.47
CA ALA A 24 4.72 0.56 -10.20
C ALA A 24 5.91 1.31 -10.84
N PRO A 25 5.81 1.74 -12.12
CA PRO A 25 6.84 2.55 -12.74
C PRO A 25 7.07 3.87 -11.99
N SER A 26 8.32 4.36 -11.96
CA SER A 26 8.69 5.58 -11.21
C SER A 26 7.95 6.84 -11.68
N TYR A 27 7.55 6.89 -12.96
CA TYR A 27 6.76 7.98 -13.55
C TYR A 27 5.25 7.87 -13.26
N PHE A 28 4.80 6.81 -12.58
CA PHE A 28 3.43 6.56 -12.14
C PHE A 28 3.37 6.27 -10.63
N ASN A 29 4.08 7.08 -9.84
CA ASN A 29 4.20 6.93 -8.38
C ASN A 29 2.89 7.15 -7.58
N GLN A 30 1.83 7.62 -8.23
CA GLN A 30 0.49 7.76 -7.66
C GLN A 30 -0.21 6.40 -7.45
N PHE A 31 0.19 5.38 -8.22
CA PHE A 31 -0.32 4.02 -8.08
C PHE A 31 0.51 3.24 -7.07
N ALA A 32 -0.18 2.41 -6.29
CA ALA A 32 0.43 1.58 -5.27
C ALA A 32 0.36 0.12 -5.73
N THR A 33 1.39 -0.30 -6.48
CA THR A 33 1.52 -1.68 -6.96
C THR A 33 2.79 -2.29 -6.38
N PHE A 34 2.62 -3.43 -5.71
CA PHE A 34 3.68 -4.15 -5.04
C PHE A 34 3.62 -5.64 -5.36
N THR A 35 4.77 -6.29 -5.25
CA THR A 35 4.85 -7.73 -5.04
C THR A 35 5.20 -7.99 -3.59
N ILE A 36 4.36 -8.74 -2.87
CA ILE A 36 4.58 -9.15 -1.49
C ILE A 36 4.70 -10.67 -1.46
N ARG A 37 5.90 -11.20 -1.16
CA ARG A 37 6.20 -12.64 -1.19
C ARG A 37 5.75 -13.37 -2.49
N GLY A 38 5.84 -12.70 -3.63
CA GLY A 38 5.48 -13.26 -4.94
C GLY A 38 4.04 -13.03 -5.39
N PHE A 39 3.20 -12.41 -4.56
CA PHE A 39 1.82 -12.06 -4.90
C PHE A 39 1.69 -10.58 -5.21
N GLU A 40 0.95 -10.25 -6.28
CA GLU A 40 0.66 -8.86 -6.62
C GLU A 40 -0.38 -8.29 -5.65
N VAL A 41 -0.11 -7.06 -5.20
CA VAL A 41 -0.99 -6.22 -4.41
C VAL A 41 -1.09 -4.89 -5.14
N SER A 42 -2.30 -4.55 -5.57
CA SER A 42 -2.56 -3.30 -6.28
C SER A 42 -3.81 -2.61 -5.78
N ASP A 43 -3.83 -1.29 -5.93
CA ASP A 43 -4.88 -0.39 -5.46
C ASP A 43 -6.26 -0.71 -6.09
N GLY A 44 -6.27 -1.28 -7.30
CA GLY A 44 -7.45 -1.80 -8.00
C GLY A 44 -7.82 -3.25 -7.70
N ALA A 45 -6.94 -4.06 -7.12
CA ALA A 45 -7.20 -5.48 -6.86
C ALA A 45 -7.98 -5.75 -5.55
N GLY A 46 -8.20 -4.71 -4.73
CA GLY A 46 -8.98 -4.82 -3.49
C GLY A 46 -8.26 -5.50 -2.34
N ASN A 47 -6.93 -5.55 -2.40
CA ASN A 47 -6.07 -6.06 -1.34
C ASN A 47 -5.77 -5.03 -0.24
N PHE A 48 -6.42 -3.86 -0.29
CA PHE A 48 -6.29 -2.81 0.70
C PHE A 48 -7.52 -2.78 1.59
N THR A 49 -7.29 -2.60 2.88
CA THR A 49 -8.34 -2.32 3.85
C THR A 49 -8.05 -1.01 4.58
N ARG A 50 -9.11 -0.34 5.01
CA ARG A 50 -9.03 0.82 5.90
C ARG A 50 -9.98 0.58 7.05
N ASN A 51 -9.44 0.54 8.27
CA ASN A 51 -10.19 0.20 9.48
C ASN A 51 -10.96 -1.14 9.34
N GLY A 52 -10.32 -2.14 8.72
CA GLY A 52 -10.91 -3.46 8.48
C GLY A 52 -11.89 -3.56 7.31
N LEU A 53 -12.26 -2.44 6.69
CA LEU A 53 -13.17 -2.44 5.54
C LEU A 53 -12.39 -2.44 4.23
N ARG A 54 -12.87 -3.20 3.23
CA ARG A 54 -12.28 -3.20 1.89
C ARG A 54 -12.22 -1.77 1.35
N TYR A 55 -11.03 -1.35 1.00
CA TYR A 55 -10.75 -0.03 0.47
C TYR A 55 -10.37 -0.17 -1.00
N LEU A 56 -11.34 0.08 -1.87
CA LEU A 56 -11.11 0.20 -3.31
C LEU A 56 -10.64 1.61 -3.59
N GLN A 57 -9.36 1.77 -3.91
CA GLN A 57 -8.89 3.05 -4.43
C GLN A 57 -9.43 3.20 -5.84
N GLY A 58 -10.28 4.20 -6.05
CA GLY A 58 -10.72 4.58 -7.40
C GLY A 58 -9.47 4.86 -8.24
N GLY A 59 -9.29 4.06 -9.30
CA GLY A 59 -8.04 3.94 -10.06
C GLY A 59 -7.31 5.27 -10.26
N GLY A 60 -6.12 5.38 -9.68
CA GLY A 60 -5.22 6.50 -9.87
C GLY A 60 -5.27 7.61 -8.82
N LYS A 61 -6.12 7.51 -7.80
CA LYS A 61 -6.00 8.39 -6.63
C LYS A 61 -4.99 7.79 -5.65
N ALA A 62 -3.88 8.48 -5.44
CA ALA A 62 -2.94 8.16 -4.38
C ALA A 62 -3.68 8.09 -3.03
N ALA A 63 -3.29 7.13 -2.19
CA ALA A 63 -3.84 7.02 -0.85
C ALA A 63 -3.63 8.34 -0.11
N ASN A 64 -4.69 8.93 0.45
CA ASN A 64 -4.56 10.16 1.22
C ASN A 64 -4.10 9.80 2.64
N PHE A 65 -2.86 10.17 2.97
CA PHE A 65 -2.23 9.89 4.26
C PHE A 65 -2.57 10.90 5.36
N ALA A 66 -3.26 11.99 5.06
CA ALA A 66 -3.57 13.04 6.04
C ALA A 66 -4.34 12.52 7.26
N ASN A 67 -5.07 11.40 7.10
CA ASN A 67 -5.88 10.78 8.15
C ASN A 67 -5.49 9.29 8.34
N ILE A 68 -4.19 8.97 8.28
CA ILE A 68 -3.66 7.62 8.47
C ILE A 68 -2.62 7.64 9.59
N GLU A 69 -2.92 6.98 10.71
CA GLU A 69 -2.02 6.91 11.87
C GLU A 69 -0.99 5.78 11.73
N ARG A 70 -1.41 4.66 11.15
CA ARG A 70 -0.60 3.45 10.99
C ARG A 70 -0.96 2.72 9.69
N ILE A 71 0.05 2.09 9.11
CA ILE A 71 -0.07 1.16 7.98
C ILE A 71 0.46 -0.20 8.42
N GLU A 72 -0.25 -1.24 8.03
CA GLU A 72 0.10 -2.62 8.36
C GLU A 72 0.23 -3.44 7.09
N VAL A 73 1.26 -4.28 7.03
CA VAL A 73 1.43 -5.25 5.94
C VAL A 73 1.21 -6.65 6.49
N LEU A 74 0.03 -7.19 6.24
CA LEU A 74 -0.31 -8.57 6.57
C LEU A 74 0.28 -9.50 5.51
N ARG A 75 1.07 -10.50 5.94
CA ARG A 75 1.82 -11.40 5.05
C ARG A 75 1.41 -12.85 5.32
N GLY A 76 0.97 -13.55 4.28
CA GLY A 76 0.62 -14.98 4.35
C GLY A 76 -0.87 -15.27 4.07
N PRO A 77 -1.29 -16.55 4.10
CA PRO A 77 -2.62 -16.97 3.70
C PRO A 77 -3.75 -16.35 4.53
N ALA A 78 -3.52 -16.13 5.84
CA ALA A 78 -4.50 -15.51 6.75
C ALA A 78 -4.85 -14.06 6.42
N ALA A 79 -4.14 -13.43 5.47
CA ALA A 79 -4.52 -12.11 4.96
C ALA A 79 -5.68 -12.16 3.94
N ALA A 80 -6.09 -13.36 3.51
CA ALA A 80 -7.17 -13.59 2.55
C ALA A 80 -8.49 -14.06 3.19
N ASP A 81 -8.51 -14.31 4.51
CA ASP A 81 -9.70 -14.69 5.28
C ASP A 81 -10.46 -13.47 5.81
#